data_AF-A0A8T5RVB3-F1
#
_entry.id   AF-A0A8T5RVB3-F1
#
_cell.length_a   1.000
_cell.length_b   1.000
_cell.length_c   1.000
_cell.angle_alpha   90.00
_cell.angle_beta   90.00
_cell.angle_gamma   90.00
#
_symmetry.space_group_name_H-M   'P 1'
#
loop_
_entity.id
_entity.type
_entity.pdbx_description
1 polymer ?
#
loop_
_entity_poly.entity_id
_entity_poly.type
_entity_poly.pdbx_seq_one_letter_code
_entity_poly.pdbx_strand_id
1 'polypeptide(L)'
;LFGLMFGDIGHGLVLIIAGLLGVLRYRNKKGKDFINFCWIILYCGIGAVIVGFLYGEFFGMHEIKLFTTVYMHLEPLKIPLLNITLYNPLDNIMSVFKFAVLVGVFHLNLGWFVQFLNYWKQGRKFLGMTDSLIKILMLTGGTILIFTYGFEIYSWLEPPYPILLPLVPGILLIVLKPFGKIFRISYLKNESVGGLIGEGTMETFETLLSIMSNVASYIRLLALALAHISLMVAITAMGNLLQGGGIVNDIINLIGLIFGNMIVMLLEGLLVFINAIRLHFYEFFFKFYQGSGVNYVPFYLDDEYSTIIFKISSIKDVISEEIDKEIESKITHKDIIDAENLVSKKYM
;
A
#
# COMPACT_ATOMS: atom_id res chain seq x y z
N LEU A 1 -4.46 -5.18 5.21
CA LEU A 1 -3.15 -5.74 4.85
C LEU A 1 -2.15 -5.64 6.01
N PHE A 2 -1.86 -4.44 6.52
CA PHE A 2 -0.94 -4.26 7.68
C PHE A 2 -1.30 -5.17 8.87
N GLY A 3 -2.54 -5.10 9.37
CA GLY A 3 -2.96 -5.92 10.52
C GLY A 3 -2.89 -7.42 10.28
N LEU A 4 -2.95 -7.89 9.03
CA LEU A 4 -2.80 -9.32 8.72
C LEU A 4 -1.37 -9.83 8.92
N MET A 5 -0.39 -8.96 8.70
CA MET A 5 1.03 -9.27 8.87
C MET A 5 1.52 -9.00 10.30
N PHE A 6 0.91 -8.03 10.99
CA PHE A 6 1.31 -7.56 12.32
C PHE A 6 0.12 -7.66 13.29
N GLY A 7 -0.42 -8.86 13.40
CA GLY A 7 -1.65 -9.13 14.16
C GLY A 7 -1.36 -9.43 15.63
N ASP A 8 -1.25 -8.39 16.45
CA ASP A 8 -1.15 -8.51 17.92
C ASP A 8 -2.00 -7.41 18.57
N ILE A 9 -2.84 -7.77 19.53
CA ILE A 9 -3.71 -6.82 20.25
C ILE A 9 -2.86 -5.81 21.04
N GLY A 10 -1.80 -6.27 21.70
CA GLY A 10 -0.91 -5.46 22.53
C GLY A 10 -0.16 -4.42 21.70
N HIS A 11 0.54 -4.86 20.64
CA HIS A 11 1.23 -3.93 19.76
C HIS A 11 0.26 -3.01 19.00
N GLY A 12 -0.90 -3.53 18.60
CA GLY A 12 -1.94 -2.74 17.96
C GLY A 12 -2.42 -1.58 18.85
N LEU A 13 -2.66 -1.83 20.14
CA LEU A 13 -3.02 -0.79 21.11
C LEU A 13 -1.90 0.25 21.27
N VAL A 14 -0.64 -0.17 21.35
CA VAL A 14 0.50 0.76 21.43
C VAL A 14 0.57 1.65 20.19
N LEU A 15 0.35 1.10 18.99
CA LEU A 15 0.31 1.88 17.75
C LEU A 15 -0.87 2.88 17.73
N ILE A 16 -2.06 2.49 18.21
CA ILE A 16 -3.21 3.40 18.32
C ILE A 16 -2.89 4.55 19.26
N ILE A 17 -2.33 4.27 20.44
CA ILE A 17 -1.95 5.29 21.43
C ILE A 17 -0.88 6.21 20.84
N ALA A 18 0.15 5.66 20.20
CA ALA A 18 1.21 6.44 19.55
C ALA A 18 0.66 7.35 18.44
N GLY A 19 -0.23 6.85 17.60
CA GLY A 19 -0.90 7.62 16.55
C GLY A 19 -1.75 8.76 17.11
N LEU A 20 -2.56 8.49 18.14
CA LEU A 20 -3.43 9.48 18.77
C LEU A 20 -2.65 10.57 19.52
N LEU A 21 -1.61 10.19 20.27
CA LEU A 21 -0.68 11.14 20.89
C LEU A 21 0.05 12.00 19.86
N GLY A 22 0.43 11.40 18.72
CA GLY A 22 1.01 12.12 17.58
C GLY A 22 0.05 13.18 17.03
N VAL A 23 -1.20 12.82 16.74
CA VAL A 23 -2.21 13.77 16.24
C VAL A 23 -2.46 14.89 17.25
N LEU A 24 -2.63 14.58 18.53
CA LEU A 24 -2.89 15.59 19.58
C LEU A 24 -1.72 16.56 19.76
N ARG A 25 -0.47 16.06 19.77
CA ARG A 25 0.73 16.88 19.99
C ARG A 25 1.07 17.77 18.79
N TYR A 26 0.81 17.29 17.57
CA TYR A 26 1.17 18.00 16.34
C TYR A 26 0.01 18.80 15.73
N ARG A 27 -1.20 18.75 16.31
CA ARG A 27 -2.37 19.54 15.86
C ARG A 27 -2.09 21.04 15.70
N ASN A 28 -1.23 21.60 16.56
CA ASN A 28 -0.94 23.04 16.59
C ASN A 28 0.31 23.44 15.79
N LYS A 29 1.03 22.49 15.17
CA LYS A 29 2.23 22.77 14.36
C LYS A 29 1.89 22.72 12.88
N LYS A 30 2.40 23.67 12.08
CA LYS A 30 2.18 23.77 10.62
C LYS A 30 2.93 22.66 9.84
N GLY A 31 2.53 21.40 10.03
CA GLY A 31 3.07 20.24 9.30
C GLY A 31 1.95 19.24 8.99
N LYS A 32 1.22 19.47 7.88
CA LYS A 32 0.08 18.64 7.47
C LYS A 32 0.49 17.19 7.18
N ASP A 33 1.69 16.97 6.65
CA ASP A 33 2.16 15.63 6.25
C ASP A 33 2.44 14.71 7.44
N PHE A 34 3.01 15.25 8.52
CA PHE A 34 3.26 14.46 9.73
C PHE A 34 1.96 14.03 10.42
N ILE A 35 0.94 14.91 10.41
CA ILE A 35 -0.39 14.58 10.94
C ILE A 35 -1.04 13.46 10.11
N ASN A 36 -0.95 13.53 8.79
CA ASN A 36 -1.45 12.47 7.91
C ASN A 36 -0.75 11.13 8.18
N PHE A 37 0.56 11.15 8.42
CA PHE A 37 1.30 9.95 8.80
C PHE A 37 0.83 9.36 10.15
N CYS A 38 0.58 10.21 11.16
CA CYS A 38 0.02 9.75 12.44
C CYS A 38 -1.37 9.10 12.27
N TRP A 39 -2.21 9.63 11.37
CA TRP A 39 -3.49 9.01 11.03
C TRP A 39 -3.32 7.63 10.41
N ILE A 40 -2.36 7.46 9.51
CA ILE A 40 -2.06 6.15 8.90
C ILE A 40 -1.66 5.14 9.99
N ILE A 41 -0.77 5.51 10.92
CA ILE A 41 -0.38 4.64 12.04
C ILE A 41 -1.59 4.24 12.89
N LEU A 42 -2.49 5.17 13.17
CA LEU A 42 -3.71 4.89 13.93
C LEU A 42 -4.59 3.85 13.23
N TYR A 43 -4.83 4.00 11.92
CA TYR A 43 -5.61 3.02 11.14
C TYR A 43 -4.91 1.66 11.06
N CYS A 44 -3.58 1.65 10.94
CA CYS A 44 -2.78 0.42 11.02
C CYS A 44 -2.94 -0.27 12.37
N GLY A 45 -2.90 0.48 13.47
CA GLY A 45 -3.10 -0.04 14.83
C GLY A 45 -4.50 -0.64 15.04
N ILE A 46 -5.56 0.02 14.54
CA ILE A 46 -6.93 -0.54 14.56
C ILE A 46 -6.99 -1.87 13.80
N GLY A 47 -6.38 -1.92 12.60
CA GLY A 47 -6.30 -3.15 11.82
C GLY A 47 -5.54 -4.28 12.54
N ALA A 48 -4.45 -3.96 13.24
CA ALA A 48 -3.67 -4.89 14.03
C ALA A 48 -4.46 -5.45 15.22
N VAL A 49 -5.25 -4.63 15.92
CA VAL A 49 -6.11 -5.09 17.01
C VAL A 49 -7.19 -6.04 16.51
N ILE A 50 -7.89 -5.70 15.43
CA ILE A 50 -8.96 -6.54 14.87
C ILE A 50 -8.41 -7.92 14.47
N VAL A 51 -7.26 -7.96 13.80
CA VAL A 51 -6.65 -9.23 13.41
C VAL A 51 -6.00 -9.93 14.60
N GLY A 52 -5.45 -9.19 15.57
CA GLY A 52 -4.94 -9.75 16.82
C GLY A 52 -6.02 -10.54 17.57
N PHE A 53 -7.28 -10.07 17.55
CA PHE A 53 -8.43 -10.85 18.06
C PHE A 53 -8.71 -12.11 17.23
N LEU A 54 -8.47 -12.09 15.92
CA LEU A 54 -8.63 -13.26 15.05
C LEU A 54 -7.53 -14.31 15.30
N TYR A 55 -6.30 -13.88 15.58
CA TYR A 55 -5.18 -14.77 15.92
C TYR A 55 -5.19 -15.22 17.38
N GLY A 56 -5.82 -14.44 18.27
CA GLY A 56 -5.88 -14.71 19.71
C GLY A 56 -4.63 -14.31 20.47
N GLU A 57 -3.81 -13.40 19.93
CA GLU A 57 -2.51 -13.04 20.49
C GLU A 57 -2.53 -11.69 21.23
N PHE A 58 -1.95 -11.68 22.43
CA PHE A 58 -1.70 -10.47 23.23
C PHE A 58 -0.25 -10.45 23.72
N PHE A 59 0.58 -9.56 23.16
CA PHE A 59 2.01 -9.42 23.51
C PHE A 59 2.77 -10.77 23.48
N GLY A 60 2.45 -11.64 22.52
CA GLY A 60 3.03 -12.98 22.40
C GLY A 60 2.61 -14.01 23.45
N MET A 61 1.80 -13.64 24.46
CA MET A 61 1.31 -14.58 25.46
C MET A 61 0.11 -15.36 24.91
N HIS A 62 0.29 -16.67 24.74
CA HIS A 62 -0.72 -17.59 24.18
C HIS A 62 -1.83 -18.01 25.17
N GLU A 63 -1.78 -17.57 26.43
CA GLU A 63 -2.85 -17.86 27.39
C GLU A 63 -3.19 -16.64 28.22
N ILE A 64 -4.15 -15.84 27.75
CA ILE A 64 -4.97 -15.07 28.68
C ILE A 64 -6.23 -15.89 28.97
N LYS A 65 -6.09 -16.79 29.96
CA LYS A 65 -7.24 -17.35 30.70
C LYS A 65 -8.14 -16.27 31.34
N LEU A 66 -7.70 -15.01 31.36
CA LEU A 66 -8.49 -13.86 31.81
C LEU A 66 -9.64 -13.50 30.84
N PHE A 67 -9.55 -13.84 29.55
CA PHE A 67 -10.57 -13.51 28.56
C PHE A 67 -11.57 -14.64 28.32
N THR A 68 -11.24 -15.87 28.74
CA THR A 68 -12.16 -17.02 28.68
C THR A 68 -13.23 -16.98 29.77
N THR A 69 -13.06 -16.20 30.85
CA THR A 69 -14.02 -16.21 31.97
C THR A 69 -15.05 -15.10 31.96
N VAL A 70 -14.79 -13.94 31.34
CA VAL A 70 -15.59 -12.73 31.65
C VAL A 70 -16.44 -12.18 30.51
N TYR A 71 -16.17 -12.44 29.23
CA TYR A 71 -17.10 -12.00 28.18
C TYR A 71 -17.25 -13.03 27.06
N MET A 72 -18.33 -13.81 27.23
CA MET A 72 -19.00 -14.62 26.20
C MET A 72 -18.40 -16.02 26.01
N HIS A 73 -19.22 -17.04 26.27
CA HIS A 73 -19.19 -18.31 25.54
C HIS A 73 -19.38 -18.02 24.04
N LEU A 74 -18.37 -17.42 23.41
CA LEU A 74 -18.22 -17.54 21.99
C LEU A 74 -17.62 -18.92 21.80
N GLU A 75 -18.51 -19.89 21.62
CA GLU A 75 -18.25 -20.90 20.60
C GLU A 75 -17.51 -20.20 19.45
N PRO A 76 -16.37 -20.75 18.99
CA PRO A 76 -15.50 -20.08 18.03
C PRO A 76 -16.38 -19.47 16.96
N LEU A 77 -16.31 -18.15 16.80
CA LEU A 77 -17.19 -17.40 15.91
C LEU A 77 -16.85 -17.86 14.49
N LYS A 78 -17.48 -18.98 14.09
CA LYS A 78 -17.47 -19.54 12.76
C LYS A 78 -18.15 -18.48 11.93
N ILE A 79 -17.37 -17.67 11.23
CA ILE A 79 -17.90 -16.90 10.12
C ILE A 79 -18.51 -17.96 9.19
N PRO A 80 -19.85 -18.03 9.04
CA PRO A 80 -20.52 -19.22 8.49
C PRO A 80 -20.21 -19.50 7.02
N LEU A 81 -19.39 -18.67 6.37
CA LEU A 81 -19.03 -18.78 4.98
C LEU A 81 -17.72 -19.55 4.73
N LEU A 82 -16.82 -19.64 5.72
CA LEU A 82 -15.44 -20.10 5.49
C LEU A 82 -14.90 -20.77 6.75
N ASN A 83 -15.24 -22.04 6.95
CA ASN A 83 -14.96 -22.91 8.12
C ASN A 83 -13.45 -23.01 8.48
N ILE A 84 -12.80 -21.89 8.82
CA ILE A 84 -11.38 -21.74 9.15
C ILE A 84 -11.29 -21.22 10.58
N THR A 85 -10.77 -22.05 11.47
CA THR A 85 -10.33 -21.61 12.79
C THR A 85 -8.92 -21.05 12.65
N LEU A 86 -8.77 -19.72 12.69
CA LEU A 86 -7.46 -19.03 12.70
C LEU A 86 -6.83 -19.00 14.10
N TYR A 87 -7.19 -19.95 14.97
CA TYR A 87 -6.59 -20.12 16.28
C TYR A 87 -5.18 -20.70 16.09
N ASN A 88 -4.17 -20.01 16.61
CA ASN A 88 -2.73 -20.32 16.45
C ASN A 88 -2.29 -20.48 14.98
N PRO A 89 -1.83 -19.39 14.33
CA PRO A 89 -1.33 -19.43 12.96
C PRO A 89 -0.17 -20.42 12.74
N LEU A 90 0.56 -20.81 13.79
CA LEU A 90 1.62 -21.82 13.76
C LEU A 90 1.11 -23.25 13.61
N ASP A 91 -0.05 -23.59 14.18
CA ASP A 91 -0.58 -24.95 14.17
C ASP A 91 -1.23 -25.30 12.82
N ASN A 92 -1.66 -24.29 12.06
CA ASN A 92 -2.37 -24.48 10.80
C ASN A 92 -1.89 -23.52 9.70
N ILE A 93 -0.58 -23.59 9.41
CA ILE A 93 0.10 -22.79 8.37
C ILE A 93 -0.64 -22.83 7.04
N MET A 94 -1.15 -24.00 6.64
CA MET A 94 -1.89 -24.16 5.39
C MET A 94 -3.18 -23.34 5.36
N SER A 95 -3.89 -23.23 6.48
CA SER A 95 -5.11 -22.41 6.56
C SER A 95 -4.81 -20.92 6.50
N VAL A 96 -3.71 -20.48 7.15
CA VAL A 96 -3.24 -19.08 7.06
C VAL A 96 -2.76 -18.76 5.65
N PHE A 97 -2.08 -19.71 4.98
CA PHE A 97 -1.72 -19.58 3.56
C PHE A 97 -2.96 -19.40 2.69
N LYS A 98 -3.97 -20.26 2.84
CA LYS A 98 -5.22 -20.15 2.08
C LYS A 98 -5.92 -18.82 2.31
N PHE A 99 -5.93 -18.35 3.56
CA PHE A 99 -6.50 -17.05 3.93
C PHE A 99 -5.71 -15.88 3.31
N ALA A 100 -4.38 -15.91 3.33
CA ALA A 100 -3.53 -14.88 2.73
C ALA A 100 -3.75 -14.76 1.21
N VAL A 101 -3.83 -15.90 0.51
CA VAL A 101 -4.16 -15.93 -0.92
C VAL A 101 -5.57 -15.37 -1.16
N LEU A 102 -6.56 -15.76 -0.35
CA LEU A 102 -7.93 -15.26 -0.48
C LEU A 102 -8.02 -13.74 -0.31
N VAL A 103 -7.32 -13.18 0.68
CA VAL A 103 -7.22 -11.72 0.86
C VAL A 103 -6.57 -11.06 -0.36
N GLY A 104 -5.52 -11.66 -0.92
CA GLY A 104 -4.86 -11.16 -2.12
C GLY A 104 -5.79 -11.14 -3.32
N VAL A 105 -6.54 -12.22 -3.53
CA VAL A 105 -7.55 -12.32 -4.59
C VAL A 105 -8.63 -11.27 -4.44
N PHE A 106 -9.14 -11.09 -3.22
CA PHE A 106 -10.11 -10.04 -2.92
C PHE A 106 -9.55 -8.64 -3.22
N HIS A 107 -8.31 -8.35 -2.80
CA HIS A 107 -7.66 -7.07 -3.03
C HIS A 107 -7.42 -6.78 -4.53
N LEU A 108 -6.98 -7.78 -5.30
CA LEU A 108 -6.81 -7.66 -6.76
C LEU A 108 -8.14 -7.44 -7.48
N ASN A 109 -9.17 -8.18 -7.09
CA ASN A 109 -10.52 -8.01 -7.64
C ASN A 109 -11.06 -6.60 -7.40
N LEU A 110 -10.80 -6.00 -6.22
CA LEU A 110 -11.15 -4.61 -5.97
C LEU A 110 -10.43 -3.65 -6.94
N GLY A 111 -9.16 -3.91 -7.27
CA GLY A 111 -8.39 -3.07 -8.20
C GLY A 111 -8.99 -3.07 -9.61
N TRP A 112 -9.31 -4.25 -10.13
CA TRP A 112 -10.00 -4.36 -11.42
C TRP A 112 -11.44 -3.85 -11.35
N PHE A 113 -12.13 -3.98 -10.22
CA PHE A 113 -13.46 -3.41 -10.05
C PHE A 113 -13.44 -1.88 -10.15
N VAL A 114 -12.43 -1.22 -9.57
CA VAL A 114 -12.22 0.23 -9.77
C VAL A 114 -11.96 0.55 -11.25
N GLN A 115 -11.17 -0.27 -11.94
CA GLN A 115 -10.95 -0.14 -13.39
C GLN A 115 -12.28 -0.22 -14.17
N PHE A 116 -13.17 -1.14 -13.79
CA PHE A 116 -14.51 -1.27 -14.37
C PHE A 116 -15.34 0.00 -14.15
N LEU A 117 -15.35 0.55 -12.93
CA LEU A 117 -16.06 1.78 -12.61
C LEU A 117 -15.52 2.98 -13.42
N ASN A 118 -14.21 3.05 -13.64
CA ASN A 118 -13.59 4.09 -14.47
C ASN A 118 -14.08 4.01 -15.92
N TYR A 119 -14.10 2.81 -16.52
CA TYR A 119 -14.64 2.63 -17.88
C TYR A 119 -16.13 2.93 -17.98
N TRP A 120 -16.90 2.60 -16.93
CA TRP A 120 -18.31 2.91 -16.85
C TRP A 120 -18.56 4.42 -16.86
N LYS A 121 -17.78 5.18 -16.07
CA LYS A 121 -17.87 6.65 -16.00
C LYS A 121 -17.46 7.33 -17.31
N GLN A 122 -16.53 6.75 -18.07
CA GLN A 122 -16.09 7.24 -19.38
C GLN A 122 -17.07 6.91 -20.53
N GLY A 123 -18.20 6.23 -20.25
CA GLY A 123 -19.17 5.84 -21.27
C GLY A 123 -18.72 4.66 -22.15
N ARG A 124 -17.55 4.05 -21.88
CA ARG A 124 -16.98 2.92 -22.64
C ARG A 124 -17.36 1.57 -21.99
N LYS A 125 -18.66 1.33 -21.83
CA LYS A 125 -19.20 0.18 -21.07
C LYS A 125 -18.76 -1.19 -21.62
N PHE A 126 -18.69 -1.32 -22.94
CA PHE A 126 -18.27 -2.57 -23.58
C PHE A 126 -16.84 -2.95 -23.22
N LEU A 127 -15.91 -1.97 -23.28
CA LEU A 127 -14.50 -2.19 -22.92
C LEU A 127 -14.36 -2.61 -21.45
N GLY A 128 -15.14 -2.01 -20.55
CA GLY A 128 -15.16 -2.40 -19.14
C GLY A 128 -15.64 -3.84 -18.91
N MET A 129 -16.68 -4.28 -19.63
CA MET A 129 -17.17 -5.66 -19.54
C MET A 129 -16.22 -6.66 -20.18
N THR A 130 -15.53 -6.30 -21.27
CA THR A 130 -14.62 -7.21 -21.97
C THR A 130 -13.27 -7.32 -21.29
N ASP A 131 -12.80 -6.25 -20.68
CA ASP A 131 -11.46 -6.19 -20.10
C ASP A 131 -11.49 -6.56 -18.61
N SER A 132 -12.07 -5.69 -17.79
CA SER A 132 -12.01 -5.81 -16.33
C SER A 132 -12.82 -6.98 -15.78
N LEU A 133 -14.06 -7.18 -16.24
CA LEU A 133 -14.92 -8.25 -15.71
C LEU A 133 -14.34 -9.64 -16.03
N ILE A 134 -13.75 -9.81 -17.22
CA ILE A 134 -13.16 -11.09 -17.60
C ILE A 134 -11.88 -11.37 -16.82
N LYS A 135 -11.05 -10.35 -16.54
CA LYS A 135 -9.88 -10.48 -15.64
C LYS A 135 -10.30 -10.93 -14.23
N ILE A 136 -11.39 -10.38 -13.69
CA ILE A 136 -11.99 -10.81 -12.41
C ILE A 136 -12.46 -12.26 -12.47
N LEU A 137 -13.19 -12.65 -13.51
CA LEU A 137 -13.67 -14.04 -13.70
C LEU A 137 -12.51 -15.03 -13.85
N MET A 138 -11.46 -14.66 -14.58
CA MET A 138 -10.27 -15.47 -14.77
C MET A 138 -9.53 -15.72 -13.44
N LEU A 139 -9.33 -14.67 -12.63
CA LEU A 139 -8.67 -14.81 -11.33
C LEU A 139 -9.53 -15.62 -10.35
N THR A 140 -10.82 -15.27 -10.20
CA THR A 140 -11.73 -15.99 -9.30
C THR A 140 -11.85 -17.46 -9.70
N GLY A 141 -11.99 -17.75 -11.01
CA GLY A 141 -11.99 -19.11 -11.53
C GLY A 141 -10.70 -19.88 -11.25
N GLY A 142 -9.54 -19.26 -11.45
CA GLY A 142 -8.24 -19.87 -11.12
C GLY A 142 -8.09 -20.16 -9.63
N THR A 143 -8.64 -19.30 -8.77
CA THR A 143 -8.53 -19.48 -7.32
C THR A 143 -9.44 -20.57 -6.79
N ILE A 144 -10.67 -20.68 -7.29
CA ILE A 144 -11.60 -21.76 -6.95
C ILE A 144 -11.01 -23.12 -7.35
N LEU A 145 -10.36 -23.18 -8.52
CA LEU A 145 -9.67 -24.36 -8.99
C LEU A 145 -8.56 -24.79 -8.02
N ILE A 146 -7.66 -23.88 -7.64
CA ILE A 146 -6.55 -24.18 -6.71
C ILE A 146 -7.08 -24.57 -5.32
N PHE A 147 -8.11 -23.91 -4.81
CA PHE A 147 -8.63 -24.18 -3.45
C PHE A 147 -9.43 -25.47 -3.34
N THR A 148 -10.16 -25.86 -4.39
CA THR A 148 -11.05 -27.03 -4.38
C THR A 148 -10.33 -28.31 -4.80
N TYR A 149 -9.48 -28.21 -5.83
CA TYR A 149 -8.85 -29.38 -6.47
C TYR A 149 -7.34 -29.49 -6.18
N GLY A 150 -6.74 -28.52 -5.48
CA GLY A 150 -5.32 -28.49 -5.17
C GLY A 150 -4.44 -28.27 -6.41
N PHE A 151 -3.17 -28.69 -6.32
CA PHE A 151 -2.21 -28.66 -7.45
C PHE A 151 -2.15 -29.98 -8.22
N GLU A 152 -3.11 -30.88 -7.99
CA GLU A 152 -3.16 -32.17 -8.67
C GLU A 152 -3.69 -31.96 -10.09
N ILE A 153 -2.80 -31.98 -11.08
CA ILE A 153 -3.16 -31.75 -12.50
C ILE A 153 -4.24 -32.75 -12.97
N TYR A 154 -4.28 -33.95 -12.39
CA TYR A 154 -5.27 -34.98 -12.73
C TYR A 154 -6.69 -34.57 -12.33
N SER A 155 -6.88 -34.02 -11.14
CA SER A 155 -8.19 -33.59 -10.64
C SER A 155 -8.74 -32.38 -11.40
N TRP A 156 -7.89 -31.65 -12.11
CA TRP A 156 -8.29 -30.53 -12.98
C TRP A 156 -8.92 -31.00 -14.29
N LEU A 157 -8.58 -32.21 -14.73
CA LEU A 157 -9.07 -32.85 -15.96
C LEU A 157 -10.19 -33.85 -15.70
N GLU A 158 -10.52 -34.15 -14.44
CA GLU A 158 -11.68 -34.97 -14.11
C GLU A 158 -12.99 -34.20 -14.30
N PRO A 159 -14.07 -34.88 -14.75
CA PRO A 159 -15.41 -34.27 -14.85
C PRO A 159 -15.83 -33.70 -13.48
N PRO A 160 -16.24 -32.42 -13.38
CA PRO A 160 -16.83 -31.55 -14.42
C PRO A 160 -15.84 -30.62 -15.17
N TYR A 161 -14.56 -31.00 -15.30
CA TYR A 161 -13.48 -30.22 -15.93
C TYR A 161 -13.28 -28.82 -15.32
N PRO A 162 -12.86 -28.73 -14.05
CA PRO A 162 -12.65 -27.46 -13.34
C PRO A 162 -11.72 -26.48 -14.08
N ILE A 163 -10.79 -27.00 -14.88
CA ILE A 163 -9.89 -26.21 -15.72
C ILE A 163 -10.62 -25.24 -16.66
N LEU A 164 -11.87 -25.55 -17.02
CA LEU A 164 -12.69 -24.72 -17.88
C LEU A 164 -13.03 -23.36 -17.22
N LEU A 165 -13.06 -23.30 -15.88
CA LEU A 165 -13.48 -22.13 -15.12
C LEU A 165 -12.56 -20.91 -15.33
N PRO A 166 -11.23 -21.02 -15.29
CA PRO A 166 -10.32 -19.95 -15.71
C PRO A 166 -10.09 -19.90 -17.24
N LEU A 167 -10.18 -21.03 -17.94
CA LEU A 167 -9.87 -21.12 -19.37
C LEU A 167 -10.92 -20.42 -20.25
N VAL A 168 -12.20 -20.55 -19.93
CA VAL A 168 -13.29 -19.89 -20.68
C VAL A 168 -13.18 -18.37 -20.63
N PRO A 169 -13.01 -17.72 -19.46
CA PRO A 169 -12.69 -16.31 -19.39
C PRO A 169 -11.45 -15.93 -20.21
N GLY A 170 -10.38 -16.72 -20.17
CA GLY A 170 -9.18 -16.49 -20.99
C GLY A 170 -9.50 -16.47 -22.49
N ILE A 171 -10.23 -17.47 -22.99
CA ILE A 171 -10.67 -17.51 -24.40
C ILE A 171 -11.62 -16.34 -24.72
N LEU A 172 -12.51 -16.00 -23.79
CA LEU A 172 -13.46 -14.90 -23.94
C LEU A 172 -12.73 -13.56 -24.09
N LEU A 173 -11.63 -13.31 -23.38
CA LEU A 173 -10.82 -12.09 -23.55
C LEU A 173 -10.30 -11.93 -24.98
N ILE A 174 -9.83 -13.00 -25.61
CA ILE A 174 -9.33 -12.99 -26.99
C ILE A 174 -10.46 -12.72 -27.99
N VAL A 175 -11.65 -13.31 -27.73
CA VAL A 175 -12.77 -13.31 -28.66
C VAL A 175 -13.65 -12.07 -28.51
N LEU A 176 -13.82 -11.52 -27.31
CA LEU A 176 -14.80 -10.44 -27.09
C LEU A 176 -14.39 -9.10 -27.72
N LYS A 177 -13.08 -8.82 -27.83
CA LYS A 177 -12.54 -7.63 -28.52
C LYS A 177 -12.90 -7.59 -30.02
N PRO A 178 -12.61 -8.64 -30.83
CA PRO A 178 -13.03 -8.66 -32.24
C PRO A 178 -14.55 -8.71 -32.41
N PHE A 179 -15.31 -9.32 -31.48
CA PHE A 179 -16.78 -9.25 -31.49
C PHE A 179 -17.33 -7.84 -31.23
N GLY A 180 -16.65 -7.02 -30.42
CA GLY A 180 -17.02 -5.60 -30.23
C GLY A 180 -16.98 -4.77 -31.50
N LYS A 181 -16.07 -5.10 -32.42
CA LYS A 181 -16.00 -4.48 -33.75
C LYS A 181 -17.19 -4.86 -34.63
N ILE A 182 -17.66 -6.11 -34.54
CA ILE A 182 -18.86 -6.59 -35.27
C ILE A 182 -20.11 -5.82 -34.84
N PHE A 183 -20.22 -5.46 -33.57
CA PHE A 183 -21.33 -4.64 -33.03
C PHE A 183 -21.22 -3.13 -33.29
N ARG A 184 -20.27 -2.66 -34.14
CA ARG A 184 -20.11 -1.25 -34.54
C ARG A 184 -19.96 -0.27 -33.36
N ILE A 185 -19.22 -0.63 -32.32
CA ILE A 185 -18.83 0.32 -31.28
C ILE A 185 -17.80 1.31 -31.87
N SER A 186 -18.12 2.61 -31.83
CA SER A 186 -17.43 3.68 -32.59
C SER A 186 -15.91 3.81 -32.33
N TYR A 187 -15.38 3.24 -31.26
CA TYR A 187 -13.95 3.31 -30.89
C TYR A 187 -13.07 2.21 -31.50
N LEU A 188 -13.64 1.12 -32.02
CA LEU A 188 -12.90 -0.07 -32.51
C LEU A 188 -12.85 -0.18 -34.05
N LYS A 189 -13.31 0.86 -34.75
CA LYS A 189 -13.60 0.81 -36.19
C LYS A 189 -12.34 0.74 -37.07
N ASN A 190 -11.20 1.22 -36.58
CA ASN A 190 -9.99 1.43 -37.39
C ASN A 190 -8.93 0.32 -37.30
N GLU A 191 -9.09 -0.69 -36.44
CA GLU A 191 -8.07 -1.74 -36.26
C GLU A 191 -8.37 -3.00 -37.07
N SER A 192 -7.35 -3.70 -37.55
CA SER A 192 -7.52 -4.97 -38.27
C SER A 192 -8.01 -6.07 -37.32
N VAL A 193 -8.81 -7.01 -37.81
CA VAL A 193 -9.32 -8.13 -36.98
C VAL A 193 -8.15 -8.96 -36.43
N GLY A 194 -7.06 -9.08 -37.19
CA GLY A 194 -5.81 -9.71 -36.73
C GLY A 194 -5.10 -8.91 -35.62
N GLY A 195 -5.09 -7.58 -35.70
CA GLY A 195 -4.54 -6.71 -34.65
C GLY A 195 -5.29 -6.85 -33.33
N LEU A 196 -6.62 -6.89 -33.38
CA LEU A 196 -7.47 -7.08 -32.20
C LEU A 196 -7.30 -8.46 -31.55
N ILE A 197 -7.14 -9.51 -32.36
CA ILE A 197 -6.84 -10.86 -31.85
C ILE A 197 -5.44 -10.89 -31.24
N GLY A 198 -4.46 -10.24 -31.87
CA GLY A 198 -3.10 -10.12 -31.34
C GLY A 198 -3.05 -9.37 -30.00
N GLU A 199 -3.75 -8.24 -29.91
CA GLU A 199 -3.88 -7.46 -28.67
C GLU A 199 -4.59 -8.26 -27.58
N GLY A 200 -5.71 -8.93 -27.90
CA GLY A 200 -6.42 -9.79 -26.94
C GLY A 200 -5.55 -10.96 -26.45
N THR A 201 -4.76 -11.57 -27.34
CA THR A 201 -3.82 -12.64 -26.98
C THR A 201 -2.72 -12.12 -26.05
N MET A 202 -2.06 -11.02 -26.41
CA MET A 202 -1.02 -10.42 -25.56
C MET A 202 -1.57 -10.05 -24.18
N GLU A 203 -2.76 -9.46 -24.13
CA GLU A 203 -3.41 -9.12 -22.87
C GLU A 203 -3.76 -10.36 -22.03
N THR A 204 -4.24 -11.45 -22.64
CA THR A 204 -4.44 -12.72 -21.91
C THR A 204 -3.13 -13.30 -21.35
N PHE A 205 -2.03 -13.17 -22.08
CA PHE A 205 -0.71 -13.60 -21.59
C PHE A 205 -0.23 -12.72 -20.43
N GLU A 206 -0.31 -11.39 -20.57
CA GLU A 206 0.07 -10.45 -19.51
C GLU A 206 -0.78 -10.64 -18.25
N THR A 207 -2.08 -10.89 -18.40
CA THR A 207 -2.97 -11.14 -17.26
C THR A 207 -2.65 -12.45 -16.56
N LEU A 208 -2.37 -13.52 -17.30
CA LEU A 208 -1.94 -14.79 -16.73
C LEU A 208 -0.65 -14.62 -15.91
N LEU A 209 0.38 -14.00 -16.52
CA LEU A 209 1.66 -13.74 -15.86
C LEU A 209 1.49 -12.82 -14.64
N SER A 210 0.64 -11.80 -14.76
CA SER A 210 0.36 -10.89 -13.65
C SER A 210 -0.35 -11.60 -12.51
N ILE A 211 -1.31 -12.49 -12.78
CA ILE A 211 -2.01 -13.25 -11.73
C ILE A 211 -1.02 -14.13 -10.97
N MET A 212 -0.15 -14.86 -11.68
CA MET A 212 0.87 -15.70 -11.04
C MET A 212 1.84 -14.88 -10.17
N SER A 213 2.33 -13.76 -10.72
CA SER A 213 3.22 -12.84 -9.99
C SER A 213 2.55 -12.25 -8.75
N ASN A 214 1.29 -11.83 -8.88
CA ASN A 214 0.54 -11.23 -7.79
C ASN A 214 0.30 -12.24 -6.65
N VAL A 215 -0.17 -13.46 -6.98
CA VAL A 215 -0.41 -14.52 -5.97
C VAL A 215 0.87 -14.80 -5.18
N ALA A 216 2.01 -14.93 -5.87
CA ALA A 216 3.30 -15.11 -5.21
C ALA A 216 3.67 -13.93 -4.29
N SER A 217 3.34 -12.69 -4.69
CA SER A 217 3.59 -11.51 -3.85
C SER A 217 2.78 -11.52 -2.55
N TYR A 218 1.54 -12.03 -2.57
CA TYR A 218 0.70 -12.13 -1.36
C TYR A 218 1.15 -13.21 -0.37
N ILE A 219 1.98 -14.18 -0.77
CA ILE A 219 2.64 -15.12 0.16
C ILE A 219 3.46 -14.36 1.20
N ARG A 220 3.94 -13.15 0.88
CA ARG A 220 4.64 -12.28 1.82
C ARG A 220 3.79 -11.92 3.05
N LEU A 221 2.46 -11.84 2.91
CA LEU A 221 1.56 -11.62 4.05
C LEU A 221 1.75 -12.71 5.11
N LEU A 222 1.77 -13.97 4.65
CA LEU A 222 1.96 -15.15 5.50
C LEU A 222 3.36 -15.16 6.14
N ALA A 223 4.40 -14.95 5.33
CA ALA A 223 5.78 -15.03 5.80
C ALA A 223 6.05 -14.03 6.94
N LEU A 224 5.56 -12.78 6.80
CA LEU A 224 5.72 -11.75 7.81
C LEU A 224 4.87 -12.03 9.06
N ALA A 225 3.65 -12.53 8.90
CA ALA A 225 2.82 -12.94 10.03
C ALA A 225 3.47 -14.06 10.85
N LEU A 226 3.98 -15.10 10.19
CA LEU A 226 4.68 -16.20 10.87
C LEU A 226 6.00 -15.74 11.51
N ALA A 227 6.75 -14.85 10.85
CA ALA A 227 7.96 -14.28 11.42
C ALA A 227 7.65 -13.50 12.71
N HIS A 228 6.63 -12.65 12.68
CA HIS A 228 6.17 -11.89 13.83
C HIS A 228 5.81 -12.81 15.01
N ILE A 229 4.98 -13.82 14.77
CA ILE A 229 4.52 -14.76 15.80
C ILE A 229 5.68 -15.58 16.36
N SER A 230 6.57 -16.07 15.49
CA SER A 230 7.73 -16.86 15.93
C SER A 230 8.70 -16.07 16.79
N LEU A 231 8.93 -14.78 16.49
CA LEU A 231 9.75 -13.90 17.31
C LEU A 231 9.08 -13.63 18.68
N MET A 232 7.77 -13.45 18.69
CA MET A 232 7.00 -13.28 19.93
C MET A 232 7.07 -14.52 20.83
N VAL A 233 6.92 -15.72 20.24
CA VAL A 233 7.10 -16.99 20.95
C VAL A 233 8.54 -17.12 21.46
N ALA A 234 9.55 -16.72 20.69
CA ALA A 234 10.95 -16.79 21.11
C ALA A 234 11.24 -15.87 22.31
N ILE A 235 10.76 -14.61 22.29
CA ILE A 235 10.96 -13.66 23.39
C ILE A 235 10.27 -14.13 24.67
N THR A 236 9.03 -14.60 24.55
CA THR A 236 8.27 -15.13 25.71
C THR A 236 8.90 -16.41 26.26
N ALA A 237 9.40 -17.30 25.40
CA ALA A 237 10.14 -18.49 25.81
C ALA A 237 11.43 -18.14 26.56
N MET A 238 12.22 -17.19 26.04
CA MET A 238 13.42 -16.70 26.74
C MET A 238 13.08 -16.08 28.10
N GLY A 239 11.97 -15.32 28.19
CA GLY A 239 11.50 -14.77 29.45
C GLY A 239 11.06 -15.84 30.45
N ASN A 240 10.41 -16.91 29.99
CA ASN A 240 10.02 -18.03 30.86
C ASN A 240 11.22 -18.82 31.39
N LEU A 241 12.32 -18.95 30.63
CA LEU A 241 13.55 -19.60 31.11
C LEU A 241 14.24 -18.82 32.24
N LEU A 242 13.99 -17.51 32.33
CA LEU A 242 14.49 -16.66 33.42
C LEU A 242 13.57 -16.68 34.65
N GLN A 243 12.41 -17.34 34.61
CA GLN A 243 11.54 -17.49 35.78
C GLN A 243 12.08 -18.61 36.68
N GLY A 244 12.78 -18.27 37.75
CA GLY A 244 13.30 -19.31 38.67
C GLY A 244 14.33 -18.90 39.72
N GLY A 245 14.58 -17.61 39.96
CA GLY A 245 15.65 -17.23 40.90
C GLY A 245 15.56 -15.83 41.48
N GLY A 246 14.73 -15.64 42.50
CA GLY A 246 14.70 -14.42 43.32
C GLY A 246 14.14 -13.16 42.63
N ILE A 247 13.76 -12.18 43.46
CA ILE A 247 13.11 -10.92 43.05
C ILE A 247 13.92 -10.16 41.98
N VAL A 248 15.25 -10.29 41.99
CA VAL A 248 16.15 -9.65 41.03
C VAL A 248 15.97 -10.20 39.62
N ASN A 249 15.76 -11.52 39.48
CA ASN A 249 15.60 -12.16 38.17
C ASN A 249 14.24 -11.86 37.55
N ASP A 250 13.20 -11.69 38.39
CA ASP A 250 11.87 -11.25 37.93
C ASP A 250 11.90 -9.82 37.35
N ILE A 251 12.67 -8.91 37.97
CA ILE A 251 12.86 -7.54 37.45
C ILE A 251 13.61 -7.57 36.12
N ILE A 252 14.67 -8.36 36.00
CA ILE A 252 15.45 -8.51 34.77
C ILE A 252 14.58 -9.09 33.65
N ASN A 253 13.76 -10.10 33.96
CA ASN A 253 12.83 -10.70 33.01
C ASN A 253 11.81 -9.68 32.50
N LEU A 254 11.21 -8.89 33.41
CA LEU A 254 10.24 -7.85 33.03
C LEU A 254 10.87 -6.81 32.10
N ILE A 255 12.06 -6.32 32.43
CA ILE A 255 12.80 -5.37 31.58
C ILE A 255 13.12 -5.99 30.22
N GLY A 256 13.58 -7.25 30.21
CA GLY A 256 13.91 -7.99 29.00
C GLY A 256 12.69 -8.17 28.08
N LEU A 257 11.53 -8.52 28.63
CA LEU A 257 10.29 -8.71 27.88
C LEU A 257 9.78 -7.40 27.29
N ILE A 258 9.80 -6.31 28.05
CA ILE A 258 9.42 -4.97 27.56
C ILE A 258 10.35 -4.55 26.42
N PHE A 259 11.67 -4.71 26.61
CA PHE A 259 12.66 -4.32 25.63
C PHE A 259 12.57 -5.17 24.35
N GLY A 260 12.40 -6.48 24.48
CA GLY A 260 12.19 -7.40 23.36
C GLY A 260 10.96 -7.04 22.54
N ASN A 261 9.82 -6.83 23.20
CA ASN A 261 8.57 -6.43 22.53
C ASN A 261 8.70 -5.06 21.85
N MET A 262 9.41 -4.10 22.45
CA MET A 262 9.69 -2.81 21.83
C MET A 262 10.51 -2.95 20.55
N ILE A 263 11.56 -3.79 20.56
CA ILE A 263 12.39 -4.03 19.37
C ILE A 263 11.57 -4.66 18.25
N VAL A 264 10.81 -5.72 18.55
CA VAL A 264 10.01 -6.40 17.52
C VAL A 264 8.95 -5.45 16.96
N MET A 265 8.30 -4.66 17.81
CA MET A 265 7.32 -3.68 17.36
C MET A 265 7.92 -2.67 16.38
N LEU A 266 9.13 -2.17 16.64
CA LEU A 266 9.79 -1.19 15.77
C LEU A 266 10.27 -1.83 14.47
N LEU A 267 11.01 -2.94 14.56
CA LEU A 267 11.62 -3.60 13.41
C LEU A 267 10.56 -4.21 12.48
N GLU A 268 9.70 -5.08 13.02
CA GLU A 268 8.67 -5.75 12.23
C GLU A 268 7.57 -4.78 11.82
N GLY A 269 7.21 -3.82 12.67
CA GLY A 269 6.25 -2.77 12.31
C GLY A 269 6.68 -2.00 11.06
N LEU A 270 7.97 -1.64 10.96
CA LEU A 270 8.53 -0.98 9.77
C LEU A 270 8.54 -1.90 8.54
N LEU A 271 9.00 -3.15 8.70
CA LEU A 271 9.04 -4.13 7.60
C LEU A 271 7.64 -4.39 7.04
N VAL A 272 6.67 -4.61 7.91
CA VAL A 272 5.27 -4.81 7.54
C VAL A 272 4.70 -3.57 6.88
N PHE A 273 5.01 -2.37 7.37
CA PHE A 273 4.56 -1.12 6.76
C PHE A 273 5.05 -0.97 5.32
N ILE A 274 6.34 -1.17 5.07
CA ILE A 274 6.92 -1.10 3.72
C ILE A 274 6.29 -2.14 2.79
N ASN A 275 6.09 -3.36 3.29
CA ASN A 275 5.48 -4.43 2.51
C ASN A 275 3.99 -4.19 2.22
N ALA A 276 3.25 -3.61 3.16
CA ALA A 276 1.87 -3.20 2.94
C ALA A 276 1.78 -2.10 1.88
N ILE A 277 2.66 -1.10 1.94
CA ILE A 277 2.76 -0.05 0.92
C ILE A 277 3.03 -0.64 -0.46
N ARG A 278 3.97 -1.60 -0.55
CA ARG A 278 4.28 -2.28 -1.80
C ARG A 278 3.04 -2.91 -2.42
N LEU A 279 2.26 -3.66 -1.64
CA LEU A 279 1.00 -4.28 -2.07
C LEU A 279 -0.03 -3.28 -2.62
N HIS A 280 -0.05 -2.05 -2.10
CA HIS A 280 -0.94 -1.01 -2.64
C HIS A 280 -0.40 -0.42 -3.94
N PHE A 281 0.89 -0.09 -3.99
CA PHE A 281 1.48 0.56 -5.16
C PHE A 281 1.59 -0.37 -6.35
N TYR A 282 2.15 -1.57 -6.18
CA TYR A 282 2.50 -2.46 -7.29
C TYR A 282 1.33 -3.35 -7.72
N GLU A 283 0.58 -3.89 -6.76
CA GLU A 283 -0.44 -4.90 -7.05
C GLU A 283 -1.83 -4.27 -7.27
N PHE A 284 -2.16 -3.17 -6.58
CA PHE A 284 -3.48 -2.52 -6.65
C PHE A 284 -3.52 -1.31 -7.58
N PHE A 285 -2.67 -0.29 -7.38
CA PHE A 285 -2.74 0.95 -8.17
C PHE A 285 -2.44 0.73 -9.66
N PHE A 286 -1.50 -0.15 -10.03
CA PHE A 286 -1.23 -0.45 -11.45
C PHE A 286 -2.45 -1.02 -12.21
N LYS A 287 -3.50 -1.48 -11.52
CA LYS A 287 -4.69 -2.03 -12.20
C LYS A 287 -5.60 -0.97 -12.80
N PHE A 288 -5.63 0.24 -12.24
CA PHE A 288 -6.56 1.29 -12.68
C PHE A 288 -5.92 2.67 -12.82
N TYR A 289 -4.76 2.90 -12.21
CA TYR A 289 -4.08 4.19 -12.25
C TYR A 289 -3.24 4.30 -13.52
N GLN A 290 -3.70 5.15 -14.44
CA GLN A 290 -2.91 5.62 -15.57
C GLN A 290 -2.25 6.91 -15.10
N GLY A 291 -0.94 6.92 -14.90
CA GLY A 291 -0.18 8.05 -14.33
C GLY A 291 -0.08 9.29 -15.23
N SER A 292 -1.14 9.57 -15.98
CA SER A 292 -1.29 10.70 -16.90
C SER A 292 -2.33 11.66 -16.35
N GLY A 293 -1.92 12.92 -16.15
CA GLY A 293 -2.78 13.97 -15.64
C GLY A 293 -2.01 15.29 -15.54
N VAL A 294 -2.75 16.40 -15.49
CA VAL A 294 -2.16 17.72 -15.21
C VAL A 294 -2.44 18.02 -13.74
N ASN A 295 -1.38 18.30 -12.98
CA ASN A 295 -1.53 18.69 -11.59
C ASN A 295 -2.40 19.95 -11.49
N TYR A 296 -3.45 19.87 -10.68
CA TYR A 296 -4.27 21.04 -10.39
C TYR A 296 -3.47 21.99 -9.51
N VAL A 297 -3.05 23.11 -10.09
CA VAL A 297 -2.44 24.23 -9.36
C VAL A 297 -3.51 25.31 -9.23
N PRO A 298 -4.19 25.43 -8.08
CA PRO A 298 -5.15 26.51 -7.89
C PRO A 298 -4.41 27.85 -7.91
N PHE A 299 -5.09 28.90 -8.34
CA PHE A 299 -4.63 30.26 -8.10
C PHE A 299 -4.69 30.53 -6.59
N TYR A 300 -3.54 30.66 -5.95
CA TYR A 300 -3.42 31.15 -4.59
C TYR A 300 -2.60 32.44 -4.59
N LEU A 301 -2.99 33.39 -3.74
CA LEU A 301 -2.15 34.53 -3.42
C LEU A 301 -1.04 33.99 -2.52
N ASP A 302 0.20 34.03 -2.98
CA ASP A 302 1.34 33.71 -2.15
C ASP A 302 1.47 34.86 -1.14
N ASP A 303 1.14 34.58 0.13
CA ASP A 303 1.47 35.48 1.23
C ASP A 303 2.99 35.36 1.46
N GLU A 304 3.80 35.81 0.50
CA GLU A 304 5.22 36.06 0.73
C GLU A 304 5.32 37.19 1.74
N TYR A 305 5.38 36.83 3.03
CA TYR A 305 5.67 37.76 4.09
C TYR A 305 7.08 38.30 3.86
N SER A 306 7.17 39.52 3.32
CA SER A 306 8.43 40.25 3.33
C SER A 306 8.77 40.59 4.78
N THR A 307 9.69 39.84 5.37
CA THR A 307 10.30 40.25 6.65
C THR A 307 11.17 41.46 6.37
N ILE A 308 10.61 42.66 6.54
CA ILE A 308 11.37 43.91 6.48
C ILE A 308 12.26 43.95 7.73
N ILE A 309 13.50 43.52 7.57
CA ILE A 309 14.54 43.65 8.60
C ILE A 309 15.01 45.12 8.54
N PHE A 310 14.47 45.96 9.41
CA PHE A 310 15.00 47.31 9.61
C PHE A 310 16.40 47.21 10.22
N LYS A 311 17.41 47.20 9.36
CA LYS A 311 18.80 47.39 9.76
C LYS A 311 18.96 48.89 9.98
N ILE A 312 18.97 49.33 11.24
CA ILE A 312 19.38 50.69 11.59
C ILE A 312 20.87 50.76 11.23
N SER A 313 21.18 51.17 10.00
CA SER A 313 22.54 51.51 9.64
C SER A 313 22.90 52.77 10.40
N SER A 314 23.87 52.65 11.31
CA SER A 314 24.59 53.79 11.84
C SER A 314 24.97 54.73 10.69
N ILE A 315 24.60 55.99 10.84
CA ILE A 315 24.94 57.17 10.02
C ILE A 315 26.20 56.90 9.18
N LYS A 316 26.00 56.63 7.88
CA LYS A 316 27.07 56.64 6.89
C LYS A 316 26.93 57.98 6.16
N ASP A 317 27.99 58.78 6.22
CA ASP A 317 27.98 60.18 5.78
C ASP A 317 27.47 60.31 4.34
N VAL A 318 26.48 61.19 4.14
CA VAL A 318 25.81 61.53 2.85
C VAL A 318 26.83 61.77 1.73
N ILE A 319 28.01 62.26 2.05
CA ILE A 319 29.11 62.53 1.11
C ILE A 319 29.64 61.23 0.47
N SER A 320 29.69 60.12 1.22
CA SER A 320 30.14 58.83 0.67
C SER A 320 29.13 58.23 -0.31
N GLU A 321 27.83 58.45 -0.09
CA GLU A 321 26.77 57.97 -0.98
C GLU A 321 26.71 58.77 -2.29
N GLU A 322 26.96 60.08 -2.24
CA GLU A 322 27.03 60.94 -3.42
C GLU A 322 28.26 60.60 -4.29
N ILE A 323 29.41 60.33 -3.67
CA ILE A 323 30.64 59.91 -4.36
C ILE A 323 30.46 58.55 -5.03
N ASP A 324 29.87 57.58 -4.34
CA ASP A 324 29.62 56.24 -4.91
C ASP A 324 28.63 56.31 -6.08
N LYS A 325 27.56 57.12 -5.97
CA LYS A 325 26.62 57.36 -7.10
C LYS A 325 27.28 58.03 -8.29
N GLU A 326 28.18 58.99 -8.08
CA GLU A 326 28.86 59.68 -9.18
C GLU A 326 29.89 58.77 -9.88
N ILE A 327 30.56 57.88 -9.12
CA ILE A 327 31.47 56.86 -9.65
C ILE A 327 30.68 55.82 -10.47
N GLU A 328 29.57 55.32 -9.94
CA GLU A 328 28.73 54.33 -10.62
C GLU A 328 28.08 54.90 -11.90
N SER A 329 27.63 56.17 -11.85
CA SER A 329 27.17 56.94 -13.01
C SER A 329 28.21 57.01 -14.14
N LYS A 330 29.48 57.33 -13.81
CA LYS A 330 30.56 57.44 -14.79
C LYS A 330 30.93 56.09 -15.41
N ILE A 331 30.93 55.02 -14.62
CA ILE A 331 31.18 53.66 -15.11
C ILE A 331 30.08 53.24 -16.09
N THR A 332 28.82 53.45 -15.71
CA THR A 332 27.66 53.13 -16.56
C THR A 332 27.68 53.89 -17.88
N HIS A 333 28.06 55.17 -17.87
CA HIS A 333 28.21 55.95 -19.11
C HIS A 333 29.31 55.43 -20.02
N LYS A 334 30.44 54.98 -19.46
CA LYS A 334 31.54 54.40 -20.23
C LYS A 334 31.13 53.07 -20.87
N ASP A 335 30.44 52.21 -20.11
CA ASP A 335 29.98 50.92 -20.59
C ASP A 335 28.94 51.06 -21.72
N ILE A 336 28.09 52.09 -21.67
CA ILE A 336 27.15 52.42 -22.76
C ILE A 336 27.90 52.87 -24.02
N ILE A 337 28.92 53.73 -23.91
CA ILE A 337 29.71 54.18 -25.05
C ILE A 337 30.50 53.02 -25.68
N ASP A 338 31.07 52.13 -24.86
CA ASP A 338 31.78 50.95 -25.34
C ASP A 338 30.81 49.97 -26.03
N ALA A 339 29.58 49.82 -25.52
CA ALA A 339 28.52 49.05 -26.17
C ALA A 339 28.08 49.67 -27.51
N GLU A 340 27.90 50.99 -27.59
CA GLU A 340 27.55 51.68 -28.84
C GLU A 340 28.66 51.55 -29.89
N ASN A 341 29.92 51.67 -29.50
CA ASN A 341 31.07 51.47 -30.39
C ASN A 341 31.16 50.02 -30.90
N LEU A 342 30.86 49.03 -30.04
CA LEU A 342 30.78 47.62 -30.42
C LEU A 342 29.65 47.35 -31.42
N VAL A 343 28.50 47.98 -31.22
CA VAL A 343 27.34 47.86 -32.12
C VAL A 343 27.62 48.54 -33.46
N SER A 344 28.18 49.75 -33.49
CA SER A 344 28.45 50.46 -34.74
C SER A 344 29.49 49.73 -35.61
N LYS A 345 30.53 49.15 -34.99
CA LYS A 345 31.57 48.38 -35.69
C LYS A 345 31.12 47.02 -36.20
N LYS A 346 29.97 46.52 -35.73
CA LYS A 346 29.41 45.22 -36.11
C LYS A 346 28.31 45.34 -37.18
N TYR A 347 27.69 46.51 -37.31
CA TYR A 347 26.53 46.73 -38.19
C TYR A 347 26.72 47.84 -39.24
N MET A 348 27.85 48.56 -39.23
CA MET A 348 28.45 49.18 -40.43
C MET A 348 29.65 48.34 -40.87
#